data_AF-S9QBL1-F1
#
_entry.id   AF-S9QBL1-F1
#
_cell.length_a   1.000
_cell.length_b   1.000
_cell.length_c   1.000
_cell.angle_alpha   90.00
_cell.angle_beta   90.00
_cell.angle_gamma   90.00
#
_symmetry.space_group_name_H-M   'P 1'
#
loop_
_entity.id
_entity.type
_entity.pdbx_description
1 polymer ?
#
loop_
_entity_poly.entity_id
_entity_poly.type
_entity_poly.pdbx_seq_one_letter_code
_entity_poly.pdbx_strand_id
1 'polypeptide(L)'
;MQHGGRGERSDSWAATSDAGLSVGMSCRLQLVWARGAALASFMQYLRANLSKKVGRLVDWSGGFWERRYSAEPVLDDTALVGRLRYVLAHGVKEGLVERSAEWPGLTCLPQLLGSTRRLFRWFNWTKRWSKRGSEELAVGEGRFAEEWAEPVALELAPLPCWKGLGEEERQRAVRALVEEVEVEARARNKPVLGVRAVRAQHPHTRPEHLKRSPRPLGHASTSQALRELREQYRTFVAAFREAAARWGRGDFSAPFPPFSFPPRVVPGRVARVL
;
A
#
# COMPACT_ATOMS: atom_id res chain seq x y z
N MET A 1 -36.60 47.18 -2.81
CA MET A 1 -35.28 47.49 -3.42
C MET A 1 -34.24 47.18 -2.36
N GLN A 2 -33.56 46.01 -2.40
CA GLN A 2 -32.32 45.75 -3.15
C GLN A 2 -31.25 46.79 -2.82
N HIS A 3 -30.04 46.52 -2.30
CA HIS A 3 -29.18 45.34 -2.16
C HIS A 3 -28.30 45.59 -0.89
N GLY A 4 -27.80 44.63 -0.13
CA GLY A 4 -27.17 43.36 -0.50
C GLY A 4 -25.73 43.39 0.02
N GLY A 5 -25.54 42.95 1.27
CA GLY A 5 -24.24 42.86 1.94
C GLY A 5 -23.34 41.81 1.28
N ARG A 6 -22.12 42.21 0.95
CA ARG A 6 -21.02 41.29 0.60
C ARG A 6 -20.43 40.75 1.89
N GLY A 7 -20.97 39.63 2.36
CA GLY A 7 -20.28 38.76 3.30
C GLY A 7 -19.12 38.08 2.58
N GLU A 8 -17.91 38.40 3.00
CA GLU A 8 -16.69 37.65 2.70
C GLU A 8 -16.93 36.19 3.08
N ARG A 9 -17.11 35.33 2.08
CA ARG A 9 -17.09 33.88 2.27
C ARG A 9 -15.65 33.48 2.43
N SER A 10 -15.30 33.16 3.66
CA SER A 10 -14.10 32.49 4.11
C SER A 10 -13.66 31.38 3.16
N ASP A 11 -12.56 31.62 2.44
CA ASP A 11 -11.74 30.62 1.78
C ASP A 11 -11.00 29.78 2.84
N SER A 12 -11.75 28.91 3.50
CA SER A 12 -11.25 27.92 4.47
C SER A 12 -11.40 26.51 3.90
N TRP A 13 -10.79 26.25 2.74
CA TRP A 13 -10.68 24.91 2.17
C TRP A 13 -9.22 24.58 1.84
N ALA A 14 -8.39 24.63 2.88
CA ALA A 14 -7.03 24.09 2.88
C ALA A 14 -6.67 23.55 4.27
N ALA A 15 -7.58 22.78 4.87
CA ALA A 15 -7.22 21.97 6.04
C ALA A 15 -6.41 20.76 5.56
N THR A 16 -5.09 20.92 5.58
CA THR A 16 -4.13 19.95 6.12
C THR A 16 -4.75 18.66 6.67
N SER A 17 -5.01 17.68 5.81
CA SER A 17 -5.15 16.30 6.24
C SER A 17 -3.77 15.65 6.18
N ASP A 18 -3.06 15.69 7.30
CA ASP A 18 -1.80 15.00 7.57
C ASP A 18 -2.06 13.49 7.76
N ALA A 19 -2.89 12.90 6.89
CA ALA A 19 -3.42 11.56 7.03
C ALA A 19 -2.49 10.53 6.38
N GLY A 20 -2.01 9.56 7.17
CA GLY A 20 -1.34 8.38 6.64
C GLY A 20 -2.30 7.56 5.78
N LEU A 21 -1.86 7.15 4.59
CA LEU A 21 -2.62 6.24 3.75
C LEU A 21 -2.17 4.79 4.04
N SER A 22 -3.14 3.90 4.23
CA SER A 22 -2.84 2.47 4.27
C SER A 22 -3.06 1.87 2.88
N VAL A 23 -2.10 1.11 2.39
CA VAL A 23 -2.12 0.54 1.04
C VAL A 23 -2.26 -0.98 1.14
N GLY A 24 -3.42 -1.50 0.75
CA GLY A 24 -3.68 -2.93 0.67
C GLY A 24 -3.37 -3.52 -0.72
N MET A 25 -2.42 -4.46 -0.82
CA MET A 25 -2.33 -5.39 -1.95
C MET A 25 -3.08 -6.70 -1.63
N SER A 26 -3.53 -7.44 -2.66
CA SER A 26 -4.38 -8.64 -2.52
C SER A 26 -3.86 -9.69 -1.53
N CYS A 27 -2.56 -9.69 -1.19
CA CYS A 27 -2.01 -10.55 -0.14
C CYS A 27 -1.13 -9.84 0.90
N ARG A 28 -0.99 -8.50 0.91
CA ARG A 28 -0.08 -7.78 1.84
C ARG A 28 -0.50 -6.33 2.06
N LEU A 29 -0.55 -5.90 3.32
CA LEU A 29 -0.77 -4.50 3.72
C LEU A 29 0.58 -3.79 3.87
N GLN A 30 0.69 -2.57 3.35
CA GLN A 30 1.80 -1.66 3.58
C GLN A 30 1.25 -0.32 4.09
N LEU A 31 1.95 0.33 5.01
CA LEU A 31 1.69 1.72 5.37
C LEU A 31 2.60 2.59 4.51
N VAL A 32 2.01 3.46 3.69
CA VAL A 32 2.76 4.31 2.77
C VAL A 32 2.23 5.72 2.90
N TRP A 33 3.13 6.65 3.19
CA TRP A 33 2.80 8.07 3.13
C TRP A 33 3.17 8.62 1.75
N ALA A 34 2.22 9.26 1.09
CA ALA A 34 2.42 9.87 -0.22
C ALA A 34 1.43 11.03 -0.42
N ARG A 35 1.88 12.11 -1.05
CA ARG A 35 1.03 13.28 -1.32
C ARG A 35 0.29 13.12 -2.64
N GLY A 36 -1.04 13.14 -2.59
CA GLY A 36 -1.92 13.20 -3.76
C GLY A 36 -1.71 12.08 -4.78
N ALA A 37 -1.68 12.44 -6.07
CA ALA A 37 -1.56 11.47 -7.18
C ALA A 37 -0.22 10.73 -7.24
N ALA A 38 0.80 11.16 -6.49
CA ALA A 38 2.10 10.50 -6.42
C ALA A 38 1.98 9.03 -6.00
N LEU A 39 1.00 8.70 -5.13
CA LEU A 39 0.76 7.33 -4.70
C LEU A 39 0.33 6.44 -5.86
N ALA A 40 -0.55 6.93 -6.75
CA ALA A 40 -1.03 6.15 -7.88
C ALA A 40 0.09 5.79 -8.85
N SER A 41 0.92 6.77 -9.20
CA SER A 41 2.09 6.59 -10.07
C SER A 41 3.12 5.65 -9.42
N PHE A 42 3.40 5.84 -8.12
CA PHE A 42 4.28 4.95 -7.38
C PHE A 42 3.77 3.51 -7.37
N MET A 43 2.48 3.30 -7.04
CA MET A 43 1.88 1.97 -6.99
C MET A 43 1.82 1.30 -8.36
N GLN A 44 1.59 2.06 -9.43
CA GLN A 44 1.70 1.57 -10.80
C GLN A 44 3.14 1.09 -11.09
N TYR A 45 4.14 1.92 -10.79
CA TYR A 45 5.54 1.58 -11.01
C TYR A 45 5.97 0.35 -10.21
N LEU A 46 5.67 0.33 -8.91
CA LEU A 46 6.01 -0.76 -8.00
C LEU A 46 5.39 -2.07 -8.47
N ARG A 47 4.07 -2.08 -8.72
CA ARG A 47 3.34 -3.29 -9.11
C ARG A 47 3.80 -3.81 -10.46
N ALA A 48 3.99 -2.94 -11.45
CA ALA A 48 4.45 -3.34 -12.77
C ALA A 48 5.86 -3.96 -12.72
N ASN A 49 6.77 -3.36 -11.94
CA ASN A 49 8.13 -3.88 -11.78
C ASN A 49 8.15 -5.20 -11.03
N LEU A 50 7.40 -5.33 -9.93
CA LEU A 50 7.29 -6.58 -9.18
C LEU A 50 6.72 -7.70 -10.06
N SER A 51 5.65 -7.45 -10.83
CA SER A 51 5.11 -8.45 -11.75
C SER A 51 6.14 -8.92 -12.78
N LYS A 52 6.86 -7.98 -13.40
CA LYS A 52 7.86 -8.33 -14.42
C LYS A 52 9.09 -9.03 -13.85
N LYS A 53 9.53 -8.66 -12.65
CA LYS A 53 10.77 -9.15 -12.04
C LYS A 53 10.55 -10.43 -11.25
N VAL A 54 9.59 -10.42 -10.32
CA VAL A 54 9.24 -11.59 -9.52
C VAL A 54 8.52 -12.63 -10.36
N GLY A 55 7.62 -12.21 -11.26
CA GLY A 55 6.93 -13.15 -12.15
C GLY A 55 7.90 -13.99 -12.98
N ARG A 56 8.98 -13.42 -13.51
CA ARG A 56 10.03 -14.19 -14.20
C ARG A 56 10.87 -15.07 -13.28
N LEU A 57 11.02 -14.71 -12.00
CA LEU A 57 11.79 -15.51 -11.04
C LEU A 57 11.06 -16.79 -10.65
N VAL A 58 9.72 -16.76 -10.66
CA VAL A 58 8.88 -17.89 -10.25
C VAL A 58 8.08 -18.45 -11.42
N ASP A 59 8.45 -18.15 -12.66
CA ASP A 59 7.76 -18.58 -13.89
C ASP A 59 6.24 -18.33 -13.88
N TRP A 60 5.84 -17.18 -13.34
CA TRP A 60 4.45 -16.75 -13.27
C TRP A 60 3.92 -16.29 -14.64
N SER A 61 2.86 -16.92 -15.11
CA SER A 61 2.13 -16.53 -16.32
C SER A 61 0.83 -15.79 -15.99
N GLY A 62 0.39 -14.90 -16.89
CA GLY A 62 -0.87 -14.16 -16.74
C GLY A 62 -0.86 -13.05 -15.69
N GLY A 63 -2.03 -12.80 -15.09
CA GLY A 63 -2.22 -11.72 -14.13
C GLY A 63 -1.51 -11.99 -12.81
N PHE A 64 -0.44 -11.25 -12.53
CA PHE A 64 0.31 -11.36 -11.26
C PHE A 64 -0.46 -10.79 -10.06
N TRP A 65 -1.32 -9.80 -10.30
CA TRP A 65 -2.13 -9.17 -9.26
C TRP A 65 -3.61 -9.43 -9.51
N GLU A 66 -4.32 -9.98 -8.53
CA GLU A 66 -5.75 -10.26 -8.64
C GLU A 66 -6.60 -8.97 -8.73
N ARG A 67 -6.26 -7.95 -7.94
CA ARG A 67 -7.01 -6.67 -7.85
C ARG A 67 -6.10 -5.47 -8.05
N ARG A 68 -6.66 -4.34 -8.49
CA ARG A 68 -5.99 -3.03 -8.44
C ARG A 68 -5.55 -2.69 -7.01
N TYR A 69 -4.61 -1.78 -6.86
CA TYR A 69 -4.23 -1.35 -5.51
C TYR A 69 -5.42 -0.59 -4.90
N SER A 70 -5.53 -0.65 -3.59
CA SER A 70 -6.42 0.21 -2.83
C SER A 70 -5.59 1.02 -1.83
N ALA A 71 -6.06 2.23 -1.55
CA ALA A 71 -5.46 3.14 -0.58
C ALA A 71 -6.57 3.62 0.35
N GLU A 72 -6.80 2.86 1.42
CA GLU A 72 -7.81 3.18 2.42
C GLU A 72 -7.25 4.25 3.38
N PRO A 73 -7.94 5.39 3.55
CA PRO A 73 -7.51 6.44 4.47
C PRO A 73 -7.53 5.96 5.91
N VAL A 74 -6.53 6.39 6.69
CA VAL A 74 -6.47 6.20 8.14
C VAL A 74 -6.76 7.55 8.78
N LEU A 75 -7.86 7.64 9.52
CA LEU A 75 -8.43 8.93 9.92
C LEU A 75 -7.89 9.45 11.26
N ASP A 76 -7.29 8.59 12.06
CA ASP A 76 -6.79 8.93 13.39
C ASP A 76 -5.60 8.05 13.82
N ASP A 77 -4.87 8.54 14.83
CA ASP A 77 -3.64 7.91 15.33
C ASP A 77 -3.88 6.52 15.91
N THR A 78 -5.02 6.31 16.58
CA THR A 78 -5.38 5.00 17.14
C THR A 78 -5.58 3.98 16.01
N ALA A 79 -6.30 4.36 14.95
CA ALA A 79 -6.44 3.53 13.77
C ALA A 79 -5.08 3.27 13.10
N LEU A 80 -4.18 4.25 13.05
CA LEU A 80 -2.86 4.12 12.47
C LEU A 80 -1.97 3.13 13.21
N VAL A 81 -1.89 3.24 14.53
CA VAL A 81 -1.22 2.26 15.38
C VAL A 81 -1.86 0.87 15.22
N GLY A 82 -3.20 0.82 15.15
CA GLY A 82 -3.93 -0.41 14.85
C GLY A 82 -3.59 -1.04 13.49
N ARG A 83 -3.28 -0.24 12.46
CA ARG A 83 -2.77 -0.75 11.18
C ARG A 83 -1.36 -1.28 11.30
N LEU A 84 -0.47 -0.62 12.04
CA LEU A 84 0.87 -1.14 12.30
C LEU A 84 0.77 -2.49 13.02
N ARG A 85 -0.05 -2.59 14.07
CA ARG A 85 -0.34 -3.84 14.77
C ARG A 85 -0.81 -4.93 13.81
N TYR A 86 -1.76 -4.62 12.91
CA TYR A 86 -2.22 -5.57 11.89
C TYR A 86 -1.10 -6.08 10.99
N VAL A 87 -0.16 -5.21 10.57
CA VAL A 87 1.01 -5.61 9.76
C VAL A 87 1.93 -6.55 10.55
N LEU A 88 2.25 -6.19 11.80
CA LEU A 88 3.12 -6.98 12.67
C LEU A 88 2.50 -8.33 13.04
N ALA A 89 1.17 -8.42 13.04
CA ALA A 89 0.43 -9.63 13.35
C ALA A 89 0.39 -10.66 12.23
N HIS A 90 0.81 -10.34 11.01
CA HIS A 90 0.53 -11.17 9.83
C HIS A 90 0.89 -12.65 10.00
N GLY A 91 2.14 -12.98 10.35
CA GLY A 91 2.58 -14.37 10.46
C GLY A 91 1.81 -15.16 11.52
N VAL A 92 1.55 -14.52 12.65
CA VAL A 92 0.89 -15.11 13.82
C VAL A 92 -0.62 -15.23 13.62
N LYS A 93 -1.27 -14.16 13.17
CA LYS A 93 -2.72 -14.08 12.93
C LYS A 93 -3.20 -15.11 11.90
N GLU A 94 -2.39 -15.36 10.87
CA GLU A 94 -2.70 -16.33 9.80
C GLU A 94 -2.27 -17.76 10.16
N GLY A 95 -1.82 -18.02 11.40
CA GLY A 95 -1.44 -19.35 11.87
C GLY A 95 -0.19 -19.91 11.18
N LEU A 96 0.71 -19.04 10.71
CA LEU A 96 1.90 -19.47 9.95
C LEU A 96 3.11 -19.70 10.86
N VAL A 97 3.24 -18.91 11.92
CA VAL A 97 4.33 -18.97 12.92
C VAL A 97 3.79 -18.64 14.31
N GLU A 98 4.49 -19.05 15.36
CA GLU A 98 4.06 -18.79 16.75
C GLU A 98 4.39 -17.36 17.18
N ARG A 99 5.57 -16.87 16.77
CA ARG A 99 6.04 -15.52 17.11
C ARG A 99 6.18 -14.64 15.87
N SER A 100 5.90 -13.35 16.00
CA SER A 100 5.99 -12.40 14.88
C SER A 100 7.43 -12.30 14.34
N ALA A 101 8.43 -12.50 15.20
CA ALA A 101 9.85 -12.52 14.82
C ALA A 101 10.25 -13.74 13.97
N GLU A 102 9.49 -14.83 14.00
CA GLU A 102 9.77 -16.05 13.24
C GLU A 102 9.30 -15.99 11.79
N TRP A 103 8.49 -14.98 11.44
CA TRP A 103 7.96 -14.82 10.10
C TRP A 103 9.09 -14.75 9.06
N PRO A 104 9.20 -15.73 8.13
CA PRO A 104 10.31 -15.79 7.19
C PRO A 104 10.18 -14.83 6.01
N GLY A 105 9.02 -14.18 5.85
CA GLY A 105 8.79 -13.20 4.81
C GLY A 105 9.33 -11.82 5.16
N LEU A 106 9.13 -10.86 4.24
CA LEU A 106 9.50 -9.47 4.50
C LEU A 106 8.70 -8.91 5.69
N THR A 107 9.41 -8.36 6.66
CA THR A 107 8.88 -7.70 7.85
C THR A 107 9.74 -6.48 8.20
N CYS A 108 9.10 -5.44 8.72
CA CYS A 108 9.73 -4.25 9.28
C CYS A 108 10.14 -4.42 10.75
N LEU A 109 9.72 -5.50 11.42
CA LEU A 109 9.90 -5.67 12.86
C LEU A 109 11.36 -5.51 13.34
N PRO A 110 12.39 -6.10 12.67
CA PRO A 110 13.78 -5.91 13.10
C PRO A 110 14.27 -4.46 12.99
N GLN A 111 13.77 -3.68 12.02
CA GLN A 111 14.10 -2.25 11.89
C GLN A 111 13.37 -1.39 12.92
N LEU A 112 12.21 -1.84 13.41
CA LEU A 112 11.44 -1.13 14.43
C LEU A 112 11.93 -1.43 15.85
N LEU A 113 12.66 -2.54 16.05
CA LEU A 113 13.20 -2.97 17.34
C LEU A 113 14.72 -2.80 17.47
N GLY A 114 15.42 -2.57 16.35
CA GLY A 114 16.88 -2.50 16.29
C GLY A 114 17.39 -1.14 15.87
N SER A 115 18.59 -0.81 16.28
CA SER A 115 19.28 0.44 15.93
C SER A 115 19.96 0.40 14.55
N THR A 116 20.14 -0.79 13.96
CA THR A 116 20.95 -0.95 12.75
C THR A 116 20.10 -0.90 11.47
N ARG A 117 20.48 -0.01 10.55
CA ARG A 117 19.92 0.07 9.19
C ARG A 117 20.03 -1.29 8.49
N ARG A 118 18.90 -1.79 7.98
CA ARG A 118 18.88 -3.00 7.14
C ARG A 118 19.22 -2.64 5.70
N LEU A 119 20.26 -3.30 5.19
CA LEU A 119 20.66 -3.24 3.80
C LEU A 119 19.96 -4.35 3.01
N PHE A 120 19.46 -3.98 1.83
CA PHE A 120 18.83 -4.88 0.88
C PHE A 120 19.62 -4.86 -0.42
N ARG A 121 19.67 -5.99 -1.12
CA ARG A 121 20.24 -6.06 -2.47
C ARG A 121 19.25 -5.44 -3.45
N TRP A 122 19.62 -4.33 -4.06
CA TRP A 122 18.94 -3.74 -5.19
C TRP A 122 19.67 -4.11 -6.47
N PHE A 123 19.01 -4.85 -7.36
CA PHE A 123 19.61 -5.23 -8.63
C PHE A 123 19.47 -4.09 -9.64
N ASN A 124 20.59 -3.51 -10.06
CA ASN A 124 20.64 -2.40 -11.01
C ASN A 124 20.44 -2.90 -12.45
N TRP A 125 19.19 -2.84 -12.89
CA TRP A 125 18.80 -3.31 -14.21
C TRP A 125 19.37 -2.45 -15.33
N THR A 126 19.55 -1.15 -15.12
CA THR A 126 20.11 -0.24 -16.14
C THR A 126 21.55 -0.63 -16.45
N LYS A 127 22.36 -0.87 -15.41
CA LYS A 127 23.74 -1.38 -15.52
C LYS A 127 23.80 -2.74 -16.24
N ARG A 128 22.83 -3.62 -15.97
CA ARG A 128 22.71 -4.90 -16.69
C ARG A 128 22.38 -4.71 -18.16
N TRP A 129 21.43 -3.82 -18.48
CA TRP A 129 21.00 -3.56 -19.86
C TRP A 129 22.09 -2.90 -20.70
N SER A 130 22.91 -2.02 -20.13
CA SER A 130 24.02 -1.37 -20.85
C SER A 130 25.13 -2.34 -21.27
N LYS A 131 25.23 -3.51 -20.62
CA LYS A 131 26.18 -4.56 -20.98
C LYS A 131 25.60 -5.62 -21.95
N ARG A 132 24.35 -5.46 -22.40
CA ARG A 132 23.67 -6.44 -23.25
C ARG A 132 24.37 -6.56 -24.62
N GLY A 133 25.14 -7.63 -24.81
CA GLY A 133 25.89 -7.90 -26.04
C GLY A 133 27.37 -8.27 -25.83
N SER A 134 27.91 -8.16 -24.61
CA SER A 134 29.26 -8.66 -24.30
C SER A 134 29.28 -10.18 -24.11
N GLU A 135 30.41 -10.82 -24.43
CA GLU A 135 30.67 -12.25 -24.16
C GLU A 135 30.52 -12.59 -22.66
N GLU A 136 30.71 -11.62 -21.76
CA GLU A 136 30.47 -11.75 -20.30
C GLU A 136 29.04 -12.19 -19.96
N LEU A 137 28.02 -11.80 -20.75
CA LEU A 137 26.62 -12.21 -20.53
C LEU A 137 26.31 -13.62 -21.03
N ALA A 138 27.18 -14.19 -21.87
CA ALA A 138 27.04 -15.55 -22.39
C ALA A 138 27.59 -16.59 -21.41
N VAL A 139 28.45 -16.16 -20.46
CA VAL A 139 29.13 -17.04 -19.49
C VAL A 139 28.70 -16.73 -18.04
N GLY A 140 28.12 -15.55 -17.77
CA GLY A 140 27.89 -15.04 -16.42
C GLY A 140 26.54 -15.38 -15.77
N GLU A 141 26.62 -15.55 -14.45
CA GLU A 141 25.58 -15.85 -13.46
C GLU A 141 24.25 -15.14 -13.73
N GLY A 142 23.13 -15.81 -13.40
CA GLY A 142 21.79 -15.46 -13.84
C GLY A 142 21.26 -14.05 -13.51
N ARG A 143 19.92 -13.90 -13.52
CA ARG A 143 19.26 -12.59 -13.47
C ARG A 143 19.58 -11.73 -12.22
N PHE A 144 20.06 -12.39 -11.17
CA PHE A 144 20.30 -11.86 -9.84
C PHE A 144 21.75 -12.09 -9.39
N ALA A 145 22.71 -12.09 -10.33
CA ALA A 145 24.13 -12.14 -9.99
C ALA A 145 24.54 -10.97 -9.10
N GLU A 146 25.49 -11.22 -8.19
CA GLU A 146 25.95 -10.24 -7.20
C GLU A 146 26.62 -9.02 -7.84
N GLU A 147 27.22 -9.16 -9.02
CA GLU A 147 27.82 -8.06 -9.80
C GLU A 147 26.82 -6.93 -10.19
N TRP A 148 25.52 -7.27 -10.18
CA TRP A 148 24.41 -6.33 -10.43
C TRP A 148 23.75 -5.85 -9.14
N ALA A 149 24.08 -6.45 -7.99
CA ALA A 149 23.49 -6.10 -6.71
C ALA A 149 24.23 -4.90 -6.10
N GLU A 150 23.45 -3.88 -5.74
CA GLU A 150 23.91 -2.71 -5.02
C GLU A 150 23.21 -2.69 -3.64
N PRO A 151 23.94 -2.46 -2.54
CA PRO A 151 23.33 -2.36 -1.24
C PRO A 151 22.49 -1.07 -1.14
N VAL A 152 21.22 -1.22 -0.79
CA VAL A 152 20.30 -0.11 -0.53
C VAL A 152 19.77 -0.22 0.89
N ALA A 153 19.92 0.85 1.66
CA ALA A 153 19.30 0.97 2.97
C ALA A 153 17.81 1.29 2.82
N LEU A 154 16.96 0.52 3.49
CA LEU A 154 15.54 0.86 3.64
C LEU A 154 15.33 1.52 5.00
N GLU A 155 15.11 2.83 4.99
CA GLU A 155 14.78 3.59 6.19
C GLU A 155 13.26 3.55 6.44
N LEU A 156 12.90 3.32 7.71
CA LEU A 156 11.52 3.38 8.15
C LEU A 156 11.30 4.70 8.86
N ALA A 157 10.39 5.51 8.34
CA ALA A 157 9.94 6.69 9.05
C ALA A 157 9.11 6.28 10.28
N PRO A 158 9.23 6.99 11.42
CA PRO A 158 8.32 6.80 12.53
C PRO A 158 6.88 7.14 12.10
N LEU A 159 5.90 6.56 12.78
CA LEU A 159 4.51 6.99 12.61
C LEU A 159 4.39 8.49 12.94
N PRO A 160 3.56 9.27 12.23
CA PRO A 160 3.29 10.67 12.55
C PRO A 160 3.02 10.91 14.05
N CYS A 161 2.18 10.09 14.67
CA CYS A 161 1.84 10.14 16.09
C CYS A 161 3.00 9.79 17.04
N TRP A 162 4.10 9.24 16.53
CA TRP A 162 5.30 8.85 17.27
C TRP A 162 6.52 9.71 16.95
N LYS A 163 6.35 10.80 16.17
CA LYS A 163 7.46 11.70 15.83
C LYS A 163 8.13 12.32 17.07
N GLY A 164 7.35 12.59 18.12
CA GLY A 164 7.85 13.16 19.37
C GLY A 164 8.46 12.14 20.35
N LEU A 165 8.31 10.84 20.09
CA LEU A 165 8.83 9.80 20.98
C LEU A 165 10.33 9.59 20.75
N GLY A 166 11.06 9.25 21.81
CA GLY A 166 12.42 8.72 21.70
C GLY A 166 12.46 7.34 21.04
N GLU A 167 13.64 6.90 20.61
CA GLU A 167 13.81 5.59 19.99
C GLU A 167 13.40 4.45 20.94
N GLU A 168 13.81 4.51 22.21
CA GLU A 168 13.45 3.50 23.20
C GLU A 168 11.94 3.44 23.46
N GLU A 169 11.27 4.59 23.48
CA GLU A 169 9.81 4.67 23.66
C GLU A 169 9.08 4.03 22.48
N ARG A 170 9.53 4.30 21.25
CA ARG A 170 9.00 3.63 20.06
C ARG A 170 9.21 2.12 20.11
N GLN A 171 10.40 1.67 20.49
CA GLN A 171 10.70 0.25 20.61
C GLN A 171 9.82 -0.41 21.69
N ARG A 172 9.62 0.24 22.84
CA ARG A 172 8.70 -0.24 23.88
C ARG A 172 7.27 -0.35 23.35
N ALA A 173 6.78 0.67 22.64
CA ALA A 173 5.45 0.62 22.03
C ALA A 173 5.31 -0.53 21.01
N VAL A 174 6.32 -0.75 20.16
CA VAL A 174 6.32 -1.86 19.19
C VAL A 174 6.35 -3.22 19.89
N ARG A 175 7.12 -3.39 20.97
CA ARG A 175 7.14 -4.62 21.76
C ARG A 175 5.77 -4.93 22.37
N ALA A 176 5.11 -3.93 22.95
CA ALA A 176 3.76 -4.09 23.50
C ALA A 176 2.76 -4.57 22.43
N LEU A 177 2.78 -3.98 21.22
CA LEU A 177 1.92 -4.41 20.12
C LEU A 177 2.17 -5.86 19.70
N VAL A 178 3.43 -6.30 19.69
CA VAL A 178 3.80 -7.69 19.33
C VAL A 178 3.35 -8.65 20.43
N GLU A 179 3.56 -8.30 21.69
CA GLU A 179 3.16 -9.12 22.83
C GLU A 179 1.65 -9.35 22.85
N GLU A 180 0.84 -8.29 22.66
CA GLU A 180 -0.62 -8.42 22.56
C GLU A 180 -1.04 -9.40 21.45
N VAL A 181 -0.41 -9.29 20.28
CA VAL A 181 -0.68 -10.16 19.13
C VAL A 181 -0.36 -11.63 19.46
N GLU A 182 0.78 -11.88 20.09
CA GLU A 182 1.23 -13.23 20.44
C GLU A 182 0.41 -13.83 21.59
N VAL A 183 -0.04 -13.02 22.56
CA VAL A 183 -1.00 -13.43 23.59
C VAL A 183 -2.34 -13.83 22.97
N GLU A 184 -2.91 -12.98 22.10
CA GLU A 184 -4.17 -13.28 21.41
C GLU A 184 -4.09 -14.56 20.58
N ALA A 185 -2.96 -14.82 19.94
CA ALA A 185 -2.78 -16.02 19.13
C ALA A 185 -2.63 -17.28 19.97
N ARG A 186 -1.85 -17.22 21.07
CA ARG A 186 -1.75 -18.31 22.05
C ARG A 186 -3.12 -18.65 22.64
N ALA A 187 -3.92 -17.65 22.97
CA ALA A 187 -5.28 -17.84 23.48
C ALA A 187 -6.22 -18.58 22.51
N ARG A 188 -5.97 -18.51 21.19
CA ARG A 188 -6.76 -19.26 20.20
C ARG A 188 -6.45 -20.75 20.18
N ASN A 189 -5.31 -21.17 20.75
CA ASN A 189 -4.85 -22.55 20.87
C ASN A 189 -4.98 -23.35 19.55
N LYS A 190 -4.51 -22.78 18.45
CA LYS A 190 -4.50 -23.43 17.13
C LYS A 190 -3.07 -23.79 16.73
N PRO A 191 -2.84 -24.97 16.14
CA PRO A 191 -1.54 -25.33 15.61
C PRO A 191 -1.14 -24.36 14.49
N VAL A 192 0.14 -24.03 14.42
CA VAL A 192 0.71 -23.20 13.36
C VAL A 192 1.38 -24.07 12.29
N LEU A 193 1.51 -23.54 11.07
CA LEU A 193 2.16 -24.24 9.96
C LEU A 193 3.66 -24.45 10.21
N GLY A 194 4.34 -23.45 10.79
CA GLY A 194 5.77 -23.48 11.09
C GLY A 194 6.66 -22.98 9.95
N VAL A 195 7.80 -22.38 10.30
CA VAL A 195 8.71 -21.68 9.38
C VAL A 195 9.16 -22.54 8.20
N ARG A 196 9.48 -23.81 8.45
CA ARG A 196 9.94 -24.75 7.40
C ARG A 196 8.87 -24.97 6.35
N ALA A 197 7.63 -25.25 6.77
CA ALA A 197 6.52 -25.50 5.86
C ALA A 197 6.08 -24.22 5.13
N VAL A 198 6.12 -23.06 5.80
CA VAL A 198 5.90 -21.75 5.14
C VAL A 198 6.89 -21.54 3.99
N ARG A 199 8.18 -21.83 4.20
CA ARG A 199 9.22 -21.67 3.17
C ARG A 199 9.11 -22.71 2.05
N ALA A 200 8.55 -23.89 2.33
CA ALA A 200 8.34 -24.95 1.36
C ALA A 200 7.12 -24.73 0.46
N GLN A 201 6.29 -23.71 0.72
CA GLN A 201 5.12 -23.42 -0.12
C GLN A 201 5.54 -23.08 -1.55
N HIS A 202 4.92 -23.76 -2.50
CA HIS A 202 5.17 -23.49 -3.91
C HIS A 202 4.44 -22.21 -4.35
N PRO A 203 5.09 -21.26 -5.04
CA PRO A 203 4.49 -19.98 -5.42
C PRO A 203 3.17 -20.11 -6.19
N HIS A 204 3.05 -21.13 -7.05
CA HIS A 204 1.84 -21.39 -7.85
C HIS A 204 0.71 -22.07 -7.09
N THR A 205 0.91 -22.39 -5.81
CA THR A 205 -0.16 -22.97 -4.99
C THR A 205 -1.28 -21.95 -4.84
N ARG A 206 -2.49 -22.33 -5.27
CA ARG A 206 -3.67 -21.49 -5.12
C ARG A 206 -4.59 -22.09 -4.06
N PRO A 207 -5.08 -21.30 -3.09
CA PRO A 207 -6.10 -21.77 -2.16
C PRO A 207 -7.38 -22.12 -2.92
N GLU A 208 -8.05 -23.20 -2.52
CA GLU A 208 -9.35 -23.60 -3.07
C GLU A 208 -10.42 -22.54 -2.81
N HIS A 209 -10.36 -21.91 -1.62
CA HIS A 209 -11.29 -20.89 -1.21
C HIS A 209 -10.59 -19.56 -0.93
N LEU A 210 -10.98 -18.54 -1.70
CA LEU A 210 -10.55 -17.16 -1.49
C LEU A 210 -11.66 -16.38 -0.81
N LYS A 211 -11.38 -15.85 0.39
CA LYS A 211 -12.32 -14.95 1.07
C LYS A 211 -12.47 -13.66 0.25
N ARG A 212 -13.66 -13.43 -0.29
CA ARG A 212 -14.00 -12.21 -1.02
C ARG A 212 -14.86 -11.32 -0.13
N SER A 213 -14.29 -10.22 0.32
CA SER A 213 -15.04 -9.15 0.98
C SER A 213 -14.72 -7.80 0.30
N PRO A 214 -15.67 -6.84 0.32
CA PRO A 214 -15.37 -5.46 -0.02
C PRO A 214 -14.25 -4.92 0.87
N ARG A 215 -13.40 -4.06 0.31
CA ARG A 215 -12.44 -3.30 1.11
C ARG A 215 -13.22 -2.33 2.01
N PRO A 216 -12.75 -2.08 3.25
CA PRO A 216 -13.33 -1.02 4.07
C PRO A 216 -13.16 0.33 3.36
N LEU A 217 -14.06 1.27 3.63
CA LEU A 217 -13.97 2.62 3.06
C LEU A 217 -12.75 3.37 3.61
N GLY A 218 -12.42 3.14 4.87
CA GLY A 218 -11.30 3.72 5.60
C GLY A 218 -11.16 3.04 6.96
N HIS A 219 -10.15 3.47 7.71
CA HIS A 219 -9.86 2.99 9.05
C HIS A 219 -9.96 4.14 10.03
N ALA A 220 -10.77 3.97 11.06
CA ALA A 220 -10.92 4.93 12.16
C ALA A 220 -11.19 4.16 13.46
N SER A 221 -10.84 4.77 14.58
CA SER A 221 -11.15 4.28 15.92
C SER A 221 -12.61 4.52 16.32
N THR A 222 -13.30 5.45 15.65
CA THR A 222 -14.69 5.80 15.97
C THR A 222 -15.65 5.57 14.80
N SER A 223 -16.90 5.21 15.12
CA SER A 223 -17.97 5.05 14.13
C SER A 223 -18.37 6.38 13.50
N GLN A 224 -18.25 7.48 14.24
CA GLN A 224 -18.53 8.84 13.75
C GLN A 224 -17.59 9.23 12.61
N ALA A 225 -16.27 9.06 12.78
CA ALA A 225 -15.30 9.38 11.74
C ALA A 225 -15.56 8.57 10.45
N LEU A 226 -16.00 7.31 10.56
CA LEU A 226 -16.41 6.52 9.40
C LEU A 226 -17.70 7.01 8.74
N ARG A 227 -18.65 7.57 9.50
CA ARG A 227 -19.86 8.21 8.94
C ARG A 227 -19.50 9.46 8.16
N GLU A 228 -18.66 10.32 8.73
CA GLU A 228 -18.18 11.54 8.08
C GLU A 228 -17.40 11.22 6.80
N LEU A 229 -16.50 10.24 6.84
CA LEU A 229 -15.80 9.76 5.64
C LEU A 229 -16.77 9.27 4.56
N ARG A 230 -17.84 8.57 4.96
CA ARG A 230 -18.85 8.09 4.00
C ARG A 230 -19.61 9.23 3.35
N GLU A 231 -19.92 10.29 4.09
CA GLU A 231 -20.55 11.49 3.55
C GLU A 231 -19.62 12.23 2.59
N GLN A 232 -18.36 12.46 2.99
CA GLN A 232 -17.33 13.04 2.13
C GLN A 232 -17.15 12.24 0.84
N TYR A 233 -17.10 10.90 0.94
CA TYR A 233 -16.98 10.03 -0.22
C TYR A 233 -18.20 10.11 -1.15
N ARG A 234 -19.42 10.22 -0.61
CA ARG A 234 -20.63 10.44 -1.42
C ARG A 234 -20.55 11.75 -2.20
N THR A 235 -20.13 12.83 -1.54
CA THR A 235 -19.94 14.15 -2.19
C THR A 235 -18.88 14.07 -3.29
N PHE A 236 -17.74 13.43 -3.02
CA PHE A 236 -16.70 13.20 -4.02
C PHE A 236 -17.23 12.41 -5.23
N VAL A 237 -17.97 11.32 -5.00
CA VAL A 237 -18.53 10.49 -6.08
C VAL A 237 -19.56 11.27 -6.90
N ALA A 238 -20.37 12.12 -6.29
CA ALA A 238 -21.31 12.97 -7.00
C ALA A 238 -20.57 13.95 -7.94
N ALA A 239 -19.59 14.69 -7.41
CA ALA A 239 -18.76 15.60 -8.20
C ALA A 239 -18.00 14.87 -9.33
N PHE A 240 -17.46 13.68 -9.05
CA PHE A 240 -16.78 12.87 -10.06
C PHE A 240 -17.73 12.45 -11.19
N ARG A 241 -18.95 12.02 -10.87
CA ARG A 241 -19.94 11.59 -11.86
C ARG A 241 -20.38 12.74 -12.77
N GLU A 242 -20.55 13.93 -12.21
CA GLU A 242 -20.86 15.13 -12.97
C GLU A 242 -19.74 15.48 -13.97
N ALA A 243 -18.48 15.51 -13.50
CA ALA A 243 -17.32 15.74 -14.34
C ALA A 243 -17.18 14.66 -15.42
N ALA A 244 -17.36 13.38 -15.07
CA ALA A 244 -17.31 12.26 -16.01
C ALA A 244 -18.40 12.34 -17.09
N ALA A 245 -19.59 12.83 -16.75
CA ALA A 245 -20.68 13.01 -17.72
C ALA A 245 -20.34 14.11 -18.73
N ARG A 246 -19.76 15.23 -18.29
CA ARG A 246 -19.27 16.31 -19.17
C ARG A 246 -18.13 15.82 -20.07
N TRP A 247 -17.16 15.14 -19.48
CA TRP A 247 -16.03 14.52 -20.18
C TRP A 247 -16.48 13.54 -21.27
N GLY A 248 -17.48 12.70 -20.97
CA GLY A 248 -18.04 11.76 -21.94
C GLY A 248 -18.74 12.42 -23.13
N ARG A 249 -19.17 13.67 -23.00
CA ARG A 249 -19.76 14.49 -24.09
C ARG A 249 -18.73 15.31 -24.87
N GLY A 250 -17.45 15.18 -24.57
CA GLY A 250 -16.36 15.89 -25.26
C GLY A 250 -15.87 17.16 -24.58
N ASP A 251 -16.40 17.52 -23.41
CA ASP A 251 -15.82 18.58 -22.58
C ASP A 251 -14.60 18.04 -21.82
N PHE A 252 -13.46 18.02 -22.50
CA PHE A 252 -12.18 17.57 -21.94
C PHE A 252 -11.54 18.58 -20.98
N SER A 253 -12.19 19.74 -20.78
CA SER A 253 -11.79 20.74 -19.79
C SER A 253 -12.54 20.61 -18.46
N ALA A 254 -13.51 19.68 -18.36
CA ALA A 254 -14.31 19.47 -17.17
C ALA A 254 -13.43 19.23 -15.93
N PRO A 255 -13.58 20.03 -14.86
CA PRO A 255 -12.75 19.90 -13.67
C PRO A 255 -13.16 18.65 -12.90
N PHE A 256 -12.25 17.70 -12.80
CA PHE A 256 -12.42 16.52 -11.95
C PHE A 256 -12.06 16.86 -10.50
N PRO A 257 -12.71 16.22 -9.50
CA PRO A 257 -12.33 16.43 -8.12
C PRO A 257 -10.86 16.04 -7.90
N PRO A 258 -10.15 16.71 -6.98
CA PRO A 258 -8.74 16.43 -6.71
C PRO A 258 -8.45 14.95 -6.50
N PHE A 259 -7.26 14.52 -6.94
CA PHE A 259 -6.77 13.14 -6.80
C PHE A 259 -7.62 12.08 -7.51
N SER A 260 -8.46 12.48 -8.46
CA SER A 260 -9.17 11.59 -9.35
C SER A 260 -8.64 11.69 -10.78
N PHE A 261 -8.90 10.67 -11.59
CA PHE A 261 -8.48 10.60 -12.98
C PHE A 261 -9.70 10.54 -13.89
N PRO A 262 -9.73 11.31 -15.00
CA PRO A 262 -10.79 11.20 -15.98
C PRO A 262 -10.93 9.76 -16.50
N PRO A 263 -12.15 9.29 -16.79
CA PRO A 263 -12.36 7.97 -17.36
C PRO A 263 -11.78 7.89 -18.78
N ARG A 264 -11.32 6.70 -19.18
CA ARG A 264 -10.86 6.46 -20.55
C ARG A 264 -11.99 6.74 -21.54
N VAL A 265 -11.72 7.57 -22.54
CA VAL A 265 -12.59 7.76 -23.70
C VAL A 265 -12.37 6.57 -24.64
N VAL A 266 -13.44 5.86 -24.97
CA VAL A 266 -13.41 4.80 -26.00
C VAL A 266 -13.85 5.44 -27.33
N PRO A 267 -12.99 5.45 -28.36
CA PRO A 267 -13.35 5.99 -29.68
C PRO A 267 -14.59 5.25 -30.20
N GLY A 268 -15.71 5.95 -30.35
CA GLY A 268 -17.01 5.39 -30.73
C GLY A 268 -18.18 5.79 -29.82
N ARG A 269 -17.91 6.28 -28.59
CA ARG A 269 -18.93 6.89 -27.70
C ARG A 269 -18.90 8.41 -27.64
N VAL A 270 -17.97 9.05 -28.33
CA VAL A 270 -18.03 10.49 -28.54
C VAL A 270 -19.13 10.69 -29.57
N ALA A 271 -20.29 11.17 -29.14
CA ALA A 271 -21.31 11.64 -30.07
C ALA A 271 -20.62 12.60 -31.04
N ARG A 272 -20.77 12.37 -32.35
CA ARG A 272 -20.40 13.35 -33.37
C ARG A 272 -21.24 14.59 -33.07
N VAL A 273 -20.64 15.57 -32.42
CA VAL A 273 -21.17 16.93 -32.42
C VAL A 273 -20.87 17.44 -33.83
N LEU A 274 -21.90 17.41 -34.67
CA LEU A 274 -21.97 18.22 -35.89
C LEU A 274 -22.25 19.67 -35.47
#